data_AF-A0A962XT98-F1
#
_entry.id   AF-A0A962XT98-F1
#
_cell.length_a   1.000
_cell.length_b   1.000
_cell.length_c   1.000
_cell.angle_alpha   90.00
_cell.angle_beta   90.00
_cell.angle_gamma   90.00
#
_symmetry.space_group_name_H-M   'P 1'
#
loop_
_entity.id
_entity.type
_entity.pdbx_description
1 polymer ?
#
loop_
_entity_poly.entity_id
_entity_poly.type
_entity_poly.pdbx_seq_one_letter_code
_entity_poly.pdbx_strand_id
1 'polypeptide(L)'
;MLSPIKASILSTAIALALGGIGSAANAAAPELSEADFEKAKTIYFQRCAGCHGTLRKGATGKNLEPKETLKLGTERLAKIIQFGTEGGMNNFDDILSAEEIQLMAKYVQLEPPIPPEMSLSLMKERHNVFVDAKDYPTKPMHGRNWENFFLVIERDVGKVAVIDGDKHEVVAHIPTGYAVHV
;
A
#
# COMPACT_ATOMS: atom_id res chain seq x y z
N MET A 1 9.66 51.67 72.67
CA MET A 1 9.24 50.36 72.14
C MET A 1 8.53 50.59 70.80
N LEU A 2 9.11 50.02 69.74
CA LEU A 2 8.47 49.56 68.48
C LEU A 2 7.77 50.56 67.53
N SER A 3 8.46 50.77 66.40
CA SER A 3 7.96 50.98 65.02
C SER A 3 6.94 49.89 64.58
N PRO A 4 6.22 49.97 63.42
CA PRO A 4 6.69 50.34 62.07
C PRO A 4 5.74 51.26 61.25
N ILE A 5 6.22 52.30 60.55
CA ILE A 5 6.70 52.34 59.14
C ILE A 5 5.91 51.43 58.18
N LYS A 6 4.98 52.03 57.41
CA LYS A 6 4.38 51.43 56.21
C LYS A 6 5.30 51.71 55.01
N ALA A 7 5.95 50.67 54.50
CA ALA A 7 6.71 50.72 53.26
C ALA A 7 5.75 50.61 52.05
N SER A 8 5.79 51.60 51.17
CA SER A 8 5.12 51.56 49.87
C SER A 8 6.01 50.83 48.87
N ILE A 9 5.51 49.72 48.33
CA ILE A 9 6.12 48.91 47.29
C ILE A 9 5.92 49.63 45.95
N LEU A 10 7.01 49.93 45.24
CA LEU A 10 6.95 50.23 43.80
C LEU A 10 7.93 49.30 43.08
N SER A 11 7.38 48.22 42.55
CA SER A 11 8.10 47.21 41.78
C SER A 11 8.27 47.63 40.32
N THR A 12 9.50 47.42 39.87
CA THR A 12 10.09 47.33 38.54
C THR A 12 9.18 46.93 37.38
N ALA A 13 9.33 47.59 36.23
CA ALA A 13 8.97 47.03 34.92
C ALA A 13 10.20 47.12 33.99
N ILE A 14 10.91 45.99 33.86
CA ILE A 14 11.91 45.77 32.82
C ILE A 14 11.16 45.11 31.65
N ALA A 15 11.07 45.81 30.53
CA ALA A 15 10.53 45.25 29.29
C ALA A 15 11.59 44.33 28.65
N LEU A 16 11.37 43.01 28.70
CA LEU A 16 12.10 42.04 27.90
C LEU A 16 11.47 41.99 26.50
N ALA A 17 12.20 42.46 25.50
CA ALA A 17 11.92 42.19 24.10
C ALA A 17 12.22 40.72 23.79
N LEU A 18 11.19 39.89 23.60
CA LEU A 18 11.35 38.56 23.02
C LEU A 18 11.47 38.69 21.50
N GLY A 19 12.69 38.54 21.01
CA GLY A 19 12.99 38.24 19.61
C GLY A 19 12.39 36.89 19.20
N GLY A 20 11.84 36.85 17.99
CA GLY A 20 11.16 35.70 17.42
C GLY A 20 12.03 34.45 17.37
N ILE A 21 11.54 33.40 18.01
CA ILE A 21 11.98 32.02 17.76
C ILE A 21 11.12 31.55 16.59
N GLY A 22 11.74 31.39 15.41
CA GLY A 22 11.13 30.71 14.28
C GLY A 22 10.78 29.29 14.70
N SER A 23 9.49 29.01 14.88
CA SER A 23 9.00 27.65 15.00
C SER A 23 9.33 26.92 13.70
N ALA A 24 10.20 25.92 13.78
CA ALA A 24 10.24 24.86 12.80
C ALA A 24 8.85 24.19 12.85
N ALA A 25 7.95 24.62 11.98
CA ALA A 25 6.66 23.99 11.81
C ALA A 25 6.93 22.55 11.38
N ASN A 26 6.69 21.60 12.29
CA ASN A 26 6.41 20.23 11.90
C ASN A 26 5.21 20.33 10.96
N ALA A 27 5.42 20.25 9.65
CA ALA A 27 4.35 20.30 8.67
C ALA A 27 3.36 19.19 9.05
N ALA A 28 2.17 19.59 9.51
CA ALA A 28 1.14 18.63 9.87
C ALA A 28 0.80 17.80 8.63
N ALA A 29 0.58 16.51 8.82
CA ALA A 29 0.20 15.63 7.72
C ALA A 29 -1.08 16.17 7.05
N PRO A 30 -1.17 16.15 5.71
CA PRO A 30 -2.38 16.62 5.03
C PRO A 30 -3.60 15.79 5.43
N GLU A 31 -4.71 16.44 5.73
CA GLU A 31 -5.98 15.73 5.97
C GLU A 31 -6.58 15.25 4.63
N LEU A 32 -7.15 14.05 4.64
CA LEU A 32 -7.91 13.48 3.52
C LEU A 32 -9.31 13.09 4.00
N SER A 33 -10.31 13.25 3.13
CA SER A 33 -11.62 12.66 3.35
C SER A 33 -11.51 11.13 3.34
N GLU A 34 -12.48 10.42 3.93
CA GLU A 34 -12.52 8.96 3.91
C GLU A 34 -12.56 8.41 2.46
N ALA A 35 -13.35 9.05 1.59
CA ALA A 35 -13.43 8.68 0.18
C ALA A 35 -12.09 8.87 -0.55
N ASP A 36 -11.40 9.99 -0.31
CA ASP A 36 -10.08 10.25 -0.88
C ASP A 36 -9.03 9.27 -0.36
N PHE A 37 -9.09 8.94 0.93
CA PHE A 37 -8.20 7.95 1.53
C PHE A 37 -8.37 6.57 0.89
N GLU A 38 -9.61 6.09 0.73
CA GLU A 38 -9.89 4.81 0.10
C GLU A 38 -9.50 4.77 -1.38
N LYS A 39 -9.72 5.87 -2.11
CA LYS A 39 -9.26 6.02 -3.49
C LYS A 39 -7.73 5.95 -3.57
N ALA A 40 -7.03 6.73 -2.75
CA ALA A 40 -5.57 6.77 -2.72
C ALA A 40 -4.95 5.43 -2.29
N LYS A 41 -5.57 4.75 -1.30
CA LYS A 41 -5.18 3.41 -0.86
C LYS A 41 -5.25 2.42 -2.01
N THR A 42 -6.34 2.44 -2.79
CA THR A 42 -6.50 1.57 -3.96
C THR A 42 -5.42 1.83 -5.01
N ILE A 43 -5.18 3.10 -5.36
CA ILE A 43 -4.11 3.48 -6.31
C ILE A 43 -2.75 3.01 -5.79
N TYR A 44 -2.45 3.24 -4.51
CA TYR A 44 -1.19 2.82 -3.88
C TYR A 44 -0.96 1.32 -4.02
N PHE A 45 -1.96 0.50 -3.68
CA PHE A 45 -1.83 -0.95 -3.77
C PHE A 45 -1.61 -1.43 -5.20
N GLN A 46 -2.33 -0.85 -6.17
CA GLN A 46 -2.26 -1.28 -7.56
C GLN A 46 -0.99 -0.81 -8.28
N ARG A 47 -0.43 0.35 -7.90
CA ARG A 47 0.59 1.03 -8.70
C ARG A 47 1.91 1.31 -7.97
N CYS A 48 1.90 1.34 -6.63
CA CYS A 48 3.06 1.79 -5.84
C CYS A 48 3.62 0.69 -4.92
N ALA A 49 2.75 -0.10 -4.31
CA ALA A 49 3.10 -1.07 -3.27
C ALA A 49 4.03 -2.18 -3.76
N GLY A 50 4.01 -2.52 -5.06
CA GLY A 50 4.94 -3.49 -5.64
C GLY A 50 6.41 -3.08 -5.49
N CYS A 51 6.73 -1.79 -5.58
CA CYS A 51 8.09 -1.28 -5.42
C CYS A 51 8.38 -0.74 -4.02
N HIS A 52 7.39 -0.11 -3.39
CA HIS A 52 7.57 0.58 -2.10
C HIS A 52 7.12 -0.23 -0.88
N GLY A 53 6.49 -1.38 -1.09
CA GLY A 53 5.94 -2.24 -0.05
C GLY A 53 4.60 -1.74 0.49
N THR A 54 3.76 -2.65 0.98
CA THR A 54 2.42 -2.33 1.53
C THR A 54 2.49 -1.44 2.76
N LEU A 55 3.52 -1.63 3.59
CA LEU A 55 3.83 -0.80 4.76
C LEU A 55 4.79 0.36 4.42
N ARG A 56 5.06 0.63 3.14
CA ARG A 56 5.91 1.73 2.66
C ARG A 56 7.38 1.68 3.09
N LYS A 57 7.86 0.55 3.60
CA LYS A 57 9.24 0.39 4.09
C LYS A 57 10.29 0.26 2.98
N GLY A 58 9.86 0.23 1.73
CA GLY A 58 10.71 0.00 0.56
C GLY A 58 10.85 -1.48 0.24
N ALA A 59 11.05 -1.77 -1.05
CA ALA A 59 11.45 -3.07 -1.58
C ALA A 59 12.51 -2.84 -2.65
N THR A 60 12.11 -2.57 -3.88
CA THR A 60 13.00 -2.04 -4.92
C THR A 60 13.03 -0.50 -4.91
N GLY A 61 11.88 0.12 -4.62
CA GLY A 61 11.73 1.56 -4.41
C GLY A 61 12.11 1.97 -2.99
N LYS A 62 12.34 3.29 -2.81
CA LYS A 62 12.73 3.86 -1.51
C LYS A 62 11.64 3.70 -0.44
N ASN A 63 12.03 3.80 0.82
CA ASN A 63 11.11 3.94 1.94
C ASN A 63 10.29 5.25 1.81
N LEU A 64 8.97 5.16 2.00
CA LEU A 64 8.00 6.25 1.93
C LEU A 64 7.23 6.43 3.26
N GLU A 65 7.84 6.08 4.40
CA GLU A 65 7.25 6.33 5.71
C GLU A 65 7.12 7.85 5.98
N PRO A 66 6.09 8.29 6.74
CA PRO A 66 5.75 9.70 6.96
C PRO A 66 6.94 10.59 7.33
N LYS A 67 7.87 10.10 8.14
CA LYS A 67 9.03 10.86 8.61
C LYS A 67 9.84 11.47 7.46
N GLU A 68 10.04 10.74 6.37
CA GLU A 68 10.82 11.24 5.23
C GLU A 68 9.93 11.93 4.19
N THR A 69 8.71 11.45 3.98
CA THR A 69 7.78 12.07 3.01
C THR A 69 7.30 13.45 3.47
N LEU A 70 7.04 13.66 4.77
CA LEU A 70 6.68 14.97 5.33
C LEU A 70 7.80 16.00 5.16
N LYS A 71 9.08 15.59 5.23
CA LYS A 71 10.22 16.49 4.99
C LYS A 71 10.32 16.93 3.53
N LEU A 72 9.90 16.08 2.59
CA LEU A 72 9.88 16.42 1.17
C LEU A 72 8.74 17.37 0.84
N GLY A 73 7.58 17.18 1.48
CA GLY A 73 6.38 17.98 1.29
C GLY A 73 5.60 17.62 0.02
N THR A 74 4.30 17.92 0.03
CA THR A 74 3.34 17.51 -1.00
C THR A 74 3.75 17.92 -2.41
N GLU A 75 4.17 19.17 -2.64
CA GLU A 75 4.49 19.65 -3.98
C GLU A 75 5.70 18.93 -4.61
N ARG A 76 6.71 18.62 -3.80
CA ARG A 76 7.87 17.87 -4.28
C ARG A 76 7.50 16.43 -4.58
N LEU A 77 6.71 15.80 -3.70
CA LEU A 77 6.22 14.44 -3.89
C LEU A 77 5.34 14.34 -5.14
N ALA A 78 4.45 15.31 -5.37
CA ALA A 78 3.61 15.38 -6.56
C ALA A 78 4.47 15.44 -7.84
N LYS A 79 5.52 16.26 -7.87
CA LYS A 79 6.44 16.30 -9.02
C LYS A 79 7.21 15.00 -9.24
N ILE A 80 7.63 14.34 -8.15
CA ILE A 80 8.30 13.02 -8.24
C ILE A 80 7.35 11.97 -8.80
N ILE A 81 6.09 11.96 -8.37
CA ILE A 81 5.07 11.04 -8.88
C ILE A 81 4.74 11.38 -10.34
N GLN A 82 4.61 12.67 -10.66
CA GLN A 82 4.28 13.13 -12.00
C GLN A 82 5.35 12.75 -13.01
N PHE A 83 6.61 13.08 -12.75
CA PHE A 83 7.70 12.97 -13.74
C PHE A 83 8.63 11.79 -13.52
N GLY A 84 8.47 11.04 -12.43
CA GLY A 84 9.39 9.97 -12.07
C GLY A 84 10.77 10.48 -11.65
N THR A 85 11.76 9.58 -11.66
CA THR A 85 13.16 9.91 -11.35
C THR A 85 14.11 9.05 -12.20
N GLU A 86 15.33 9.55 -12.42
CA GLU A 86 16.41 8.79 -13.06
C GLU A 86 16.80 7.50 -12.30
N GLY A 87 16.39 7.37 -11.03
CA GLY A 87 16.63 6.20 -10.20
C GLY A 87 15.64 5.03 -10.41
N GLY A 88 14.87 5.03 -11.50
CA GLY A 88 13.94 3.95 -11.85
C GLY A 88 12.50 4.12 -11.34
N MET A 89 12.16 5.27 -10.75
CA MET A 89 10.75 5.62 -10.47
C MET A 89 10.09 6.05 -11.78
N ASN A 90 9.02 5.35 -12.18
CA ASN A 90 8.24 5.70 -13.37
C ASN A 90 7.54 7.07 -13.20
N ASN A 91 7.28 7.75 -14.32
CA ASN A 91 6.32 8.85 -14.38
C ASN A 91 4.88 8.29 -14.37
N PHE A 92 3.92 9.10 -13.93
CA PHE A 92 2.50 8.71 -13.84
C PHE A 92 1.56 9.75 -14.45
N ASP A 93 2.09 10.78 -15.12
CA ASP A 93 1.33 11.87 -15.73
C ASP A 93 0.53 11.46 -16.98
N ASP A 94 0.77 10.26 -17.50
CA ASP A 94 0.01 9.61 -18.57
C ASP A 94 -1.10 8.66 -18.06
N ILE A 95 -1.08 8.30 -16.77
CA ILE A 95 -1.98 7.31 -16.15
C ILE A 95 -2.87 7.94 -15.07
N LEU A 96 -2.35 8.88 -14.29
CA LEU A 96 -3.04 9.54 -13.19
C LEU A 96 -3.35 10.99 -13.55
N SER A 97 -4.54 11.44 -13.18
CA SER A 97 -4.91 12.86 -13.25
C SER A 97 -4.05 13.70 -12.30
N ALA A 98 -3.96 15.01 -12.56
CA ALA A 98 -3.24 15.93 -11.67
C ALA A 98 -3.80 15.90 -10.25
N GLU A 99 -5.13 15.75 -10.09
CA GLU A 99 -5.79 15.61 -8.80
C GLU A 99 -5.38 14.31 -8.10
N GLU A 100 -5.28 13.19 -8.82
CA GLU A 100 -4.83 11.91 -8.27
C GLU A 100 -3.36 11.95 -7.86
N ILE A 101 -2.51 12.60 -8.63
CA ILE A 101 -1.09 12.78 -8.26
C ILE A 101 -0.97 13.57 -6.96
N GLN A 102 -1.72 14.67 -6.83
CA GLN A 102 -1.77 15.47 -5.60
C GLN A 102 -2.34 14.68 -4.42
N LEU A 103 -3.40 13.89 -4.67
CA LEU A 103 -3.97 12.98 -3.68
C LEU A 103 -2.94 11.95 -3.20
N MET A 104 -2.20 11.32 -4.12
CA MET A 104 -1.16 10.35 -3.79
C MET A 104 -0.01 10.97 -3.01
N ALA A 105 0.41 12.19 -3.38
CA ALA A 105 1.43 12.94 -2.65
C ALA A 105 0.99 13.21 -1.19
N LYS A 106 -0.28 13.54 -0.95
CA LYS A 106 -0.85 13.68 0.40
C LYS A 106 -0.92 12.34 1.12
N TYR A 107 -1.43 11.30 0.46
CA TYR A 107 -1.63 9.97 1.04
C TYR A 107 -0.32 9.33 1.54
N VAL A 108 0.79 9.47 0.79
CA VAL A 108 2.08 8.88 1.20
C VAL A 108 2.69 9.55 2.45
N GLN A 109 2.15 10.69 2.89
CA GLN A 109 2.55 11.39 4.11
C GLN A 109 1.74 10.95 5.34
N LEU A 110 0.63 10.23 5.16
CA LEU A 110 -0.17 9.67 6.26
C LEU A 110 0.45 8.37 6.78
N GLU A 111 0.20 8.01 8.03
CA GLU A 111 0.56 6.69 8.55
C GLU A 111 -0.07 5.58 7.68
N PRO A 112 0.71 4.58 7.24
CA PRO A 112 0.18 3.54 6.37
C PRO A 112 -0.84 2.67 7.12
N PRO A 113 -2.01 2.36 6.51
CA PRO A 113 -2.94 1.42 7.10
C PRO A 113 -2.29 0.04 7.17
N ILE A 114 -2.50 -0.66 8.28
CA ILE A 114 -2.02 -2.03 8.46
C ILE A 114 -2.90 -2.96 7.61
N PRO A 115 -2.35 -3.71 6.64
CA PRO A 115 -3.11 -4.70 5.90
C PRO A 115 -3.68 -5.75 6.85
N PRO A 116 -4.88 -6.28 6.59
CA PRO A 116 -5.43 -7.35 7.42
C PRO A 116 -4.53 -8.58 7.37
N GLU A 117 -4.25 -9.13 8.54
CA GLU A 117 -3.51 -10.39 8.68
C GLU A 117 -4.36 -11.59 8.26
N MET A 118 -3.72 -12.60 7.68
CA MET A 118 -4.35 -13.89 7.40
C MET A 118 -4.01 -14.88 8.52
N SER A 119 -4.83 -14.94 9.56
CA SER A 119 -4.60 -15.84 10.69
C SER A 119 -4.80 -17.31 10.33
N LEU A 120 -4.20 -18.22 11.12
CA LEU A 120 -4.46 -19.66 10.98
C LEU A 120 -5.94 -20.02 11.18
N SER A 121 -6.66 -19.30 12.05
CA SER A 121 -8.10 -19.50 12.22
C SER A 121 -8.87 -19.18 10.95
N LEU A 122 -8.54 -18.05 10.29
CA LEU A 122 -9.14 -17.64 9.03
C LEU A 122 -8.79 -18.61 7.90
N MET A 123 -7.56 -19.11 7.86
CA MET A 123 -7.15 -20.14 6.90
C MET A 123 -7.95 -21.43 7.07
N LYS A 124 -8.17 -21.89 8.31
CA LYS A 124 -8.97 -23.09 8.61
C LYS A 124 -10.45 -22.90 8.28
N GLU A 125 -11.00 -21.73 8.56
CA GLU A 125 -12.39 -21.38 8.21
C GLU A 125 -12.63 -21.43 6.71
N ARG A 126 -11.64 -20.99 5.91
CA ARG A 126 -11.73 -20.94 4.45
C ARG A 126 -11.25 -22.20 3.73
N HIS A 127 -10.70 -23.16 4.47
CA HIS A 127 -10.21 -24.41 3.89
C HIS A 127 -11.36 -25.34 3.56
N ASN A 128 -11.50 -25.68 2.27
CA ASN A 128 -12.52 -26.58 1.77
C ASN A 128 -11.88 -27.83 1.17
N VAL A 129 -12.31 -29.01 1.63
CA VAL A 129 -11.93 -30.31 1.06
C VAL A 129 -13.09 -30.79 0.18
N PHE A 130 -12.87 -30.88 -1.13
CA PHE A 130 -13.89 -31.31 -2.08
C PHE A 130 -13.95 -32.82 -2.26
N VAL A 131 -12.81 -33.51 -2.12
CA VAL A 131 -12.68 -34.97 -2.19
C VAL A 131 -11.70 -35.38 -1.09
N ASP A 132 -12.07 -36.34 -0.24
CA ASP A 132 -11.16 -36.84 0.79
C ASP A 132 -10.06 -37.70 0.18
N ALA A 133 -8.86 -37.69 0.77
CA ALA A 133 -7.71 -38.44 0.25
C ALA A 133 -7.95 -39.95 0.14
N LYS A 134 -8.79 -40.52 1.01
CA LYS A 134 -9.19 -41.95 0.97
C LYS A 134 -10.01 -42.30 -0.28
N ASP A 135 -10.64 -41.30 -0.90
CA ASP A 135 -11.51 -41.45 -2.06
C ASP A 135 -10.77 -41.13 -3.38
N TYR A 136 -9.47 -40.83 -3.30
CA TYR A 136 -8.65 -40.59 -4.49
C TYR A 136 -8.44 -41.87 -5.31
N PRO A 137 -8.48 -41.79 -6.64
CA PRO A 137 -8.17 -42.93 -7.48
C PRO A 137 -6.68 -43.30 -7.36
N THR A 138 -6.39 -44.59 -7.30
CA THR A 138 -5.00 -45.11 -7.18
C THR A 138 -4.22 -45.13 -8.49
N LYS A 139 -4.88 -44.81 -9.61
CA LYS A 139 -4.31 -44.68 -10.95
C LYS A 139 -5.14 -43.71 -11.80
N PRO A 140 -4.59 -43.14 -12.88
CA PRO A 140 -5.35 -42.29 -13.80
C PRO A 140 -6.62 -42.99 -14.32
N MET A 141 -7.75 -42.29 -14.30
CA MET A 141 -9.06 -42.79 -14.73
C MET A 141 -9.36 -42.49 -16.22
N HIS A 142 -8.32 -42.17 -17.00
CA HIS A 142 -8.42 -41.85 -18.43
C HIS A 142 -7.22 -42.44 -19.18
N GLY A 143 -7.36 -42.62 -20.50
CA GLY A 143 -6.30 -43.12 -21.38
C GLY A 143 -5.33 -42.05 -21.92
N ARG A 144 -5.35 -40.82 -21.42
CA ARG A 144 -4.48 -39.72 -21.87
C ARG A 144 -3.11 -39.75 -21.19
N ASN A 145 -2.12 -39.19 -21.88
CA ASN A 145 -0.77 -38.97 -21.39
C ASN A 145 -0.73 -37.76 -20.43
N TRP A 146 -1.14 -37.96 -19.18
CA TRP A 146 -1.18 -36.89 -18.18
C TRP A 146 0.20 -36.31 -17.83
N GLU A 147 1.28 -37.05 -18.12
CA GLU A 147 2.66 -36.59 -17.96
C GLU A 147 3.02 -35.52 -19.00
N ASN A 148 2.27 -35.43 -20.11
CA ASN A 148 2.45 -34.43 -21.16
C ASN A 148 1.25 -33.48 -21.26
N PHE A 149 0.70 -33.03 -20.13
CA PHE A 149 -0.30 -31.96 -20.11
C PHE A 149 0.33 -30.59 -19.94
N PHE A 150 -0.23 -29.61 -20.65
CA PHE A 150 0.05 -28.19 -20.46
C PHE A 150 -1.09 -27.54 -19.68
N LEU A 151 -0.75 -26.79 -18.65
CA LEU A 151 -1.69 -25.95 -17.90
C LEU A 151 -1.54 -24.51 -18.36
N VAL A 152 -2.56 -23.97 -19.02
CA VAL A 152 -2.57 -22.60 -19.53
C VAL A 152 -3.47 -21.73 -18.68
N ILE A 153 -2.92 -20.64 -18.16
CA ILE A 153 -3.65 -19.67 -17.33
C ILE A 153 -4.51 -18.79 -18.23
N GLU A 154 -5.82 -18.88 -18.06
CA GLU A 154 -6.80 -17.99 -18.69
C GLU A 154 -7.09 -16.82 -17.72
N ARG A 155 -6.11 -15.92 -17.62
CA ARG A 155 -5.95 -14.94 -16.52
C ARG A 155 -7.24 -14.18 -16.17
N ASP A 156 -7.82 -13.48 -17.13
CA ASP A 156 -8.90 -12.51 -16.88
C ASP A 156 -10.27 -13.19 -16.67
N VAL A 157 -10.41 -14.45 -17.09
CA VAL A 157 -11.63 -15.26 -16.87
C VAL A 157 -11.52 -16.16 -15.64
N GLY A 158 -10.38 -16.16 -14.94
CA GLY A 158 -10.18 -16.91 -13.70
C GLY A 158 -10.28 -18.42 -13.88
N LYS A 159 -9.61 -18.95 -14.91
CA LYS A 159 -9.61 -20.39 -15.23
C LYS A 159 -8.21 -20.89 -15.57
N VAL A 160 -8.06 -22.21 -15.53
CA VAL A 160 -6.93 -22.94 -16.10
C VAL A 160 -7.46 -23.88 -17.19
N ALA A 161 -6.92 -23.78 -18.40
CA ALA A 161 -7.14 -24.77 -19.45
C ALA A 161 -6.12 -25.90 -19.29
N VAL A 162 -6.60 -27.15 -19.32
CA VAL A 162 -5.77 -28.35 -19.40
C VAL A 162 -5.69 -28.76 -20.86
N ILE A 163 -4.49 -28.76 -21.44
CA ILE A 163 -4.26 -29.06 -22.85
C ILE A 163 -3.45 -30.35 -22.96
N ASP A 164 -3.92 -31.28 -23.79
CA ASP A 164 -3.18 -32.49 -24.14
C ASP A 164 -1.98 -32.11 -25.04
N GLY A 165 -0.75 -32.35 -24.58
CA GLY A 165 0.45 -31.98 -25.29
C GLY A 165 0.76 -32.84 -26.52
N ASP A 166 0.17 -34.03 -26.63
CA ASP A 166 0.35 -34.90 -27.80
C ASP A 166 -0.62 -34.53 -28.93
N LYS A 167 -1.86 -34.16 -28.58
CA LYS A 167 -2.94 -33.89 -29.55
C LYS A 167 -3.28 -32.41 -29.72
N HIS A 168 -2.78 -31.56 -28.83
CA HIS A 168 -3.11 -30.12 -28.74
C HIS A 168 -4.61 -29.85 -28.52
N GLU A 169 -5.32 -30.80 -27.91
CA GLU A 169 -6.74 -30.67 -27.59
C GLU A 169 -6.92 -30.07 -26.20
N VAL A 170 -7.90 -29.17 -26.04
CA VAL A 170 -8.31 -28.70 -24.71
C VAL A 170 -9.16 -29.78 -24.05
N VAL A 171 -8.66 -30.33 -22.95
CA VAL A 171 -9.29 -31.43 -22.19
C VAL A 171 -10.32 -30.89 -21.20
N ALA A 172 -10.03 -29.76 -20.54
CA ALA A 172 -10.88 -29.17 -19.54
C ALA A 172 -10.58 -27.68 -19.33
N HIS A 173 -11.58 -26.95 -18.83
CA HIS A 173 -11.40 -25.63 -18.23
C HIS A 173 -11.79 -25.72 -16.75
N ILE A 174 -10.86 -25.44 -15.85
CA ILE A 174 -11.04 -25.51 -14.41
C ILE A 174 -11.25 -24.09 -13.87
N PRO A 175 -12.42 -23.75 -13.31
CA PRO A 175 -12.64 -22.46 -12.67
C PRO A 175 -11.86 -22.37 -11.35
N THR A 176 -11.11 -21.28 -11.19
CA THR A 176 -10.38 -20.96 -9.94
C THR A 176 -11.04 -19.84 -9.15
N GLY A 177 -11.99 -19.12 -9.77
CA GLY A 177 -12.76 -18.02 -9.16
C GLY A 177 -12.09 -16.65 -9.24
N TYR A 178 -10.78 -16.60 -9.45
CA TYR A 178 -9.98 -15.39 -9.66
C TYR A 178 -8.74 -15.74 -10.50
N ALA A 179 -8.00 -14.71 -10.96
CA ALA A 179 -6.77 -14.90 -11.72
C ALA A 179 -5.76 -15.77 -10.94
N VAL A 180 -5.24 -16.83 -11.57
CA VAL A 180 -4.35 -17.82 -10.92
C VAL A 180 -3.12 -17.18 -10.30
N HIS A 181 -2.57 -16.15 -10.95
CA HIS A 181 -1.54 -15.27 -10.42
C HIS A 181 -1.66 -13.89 -11.08
N VAL A 182 -1.14 -12.86 -10.41
CA VAL A 182 -1.12 -11.45 -10.86
C VAL A 182 0.27 -10.86 -10.69
#